data_AF-B5G9T6-F1
#
_entry.id   AF-B5G9T6-F1
#
_cell.length_a   1.000
_cell.length_b   1.000
_cell.length_c   1.000
_cell.angle_alpha   90.00
_cell.angle_beta   90.00
_cell.angle_gamma   90.00
#
_symmetry.space_group_name_H-M   'P 1'
#
loop_
_entity.id
_entity.type
_entity.pdbx_description
1 polymer ?
#
loop_
_entity_poly.entity_id
_entity_poly.type
_entity_poly.pdbx_seq_one_letter_code
_entity_poly.pdbx_strand_id
1 'polypeptide(L)'
;MGRMSADQLISTEPSPIHRAVTAALTSLLIPEVAAQHGMEPTTLSDALAVYDQAGREALARHASTDDWWQVYLHFTDWTKADETFTVHVLPLLQEAETAGLIGGWWYTRKHPCWRLRLRVRPGIGAKIGAAEGLDRLGLHRLVADGHLARWWPGIYEPETAAFGGEASMTAAHALFITDSREAAQLR
;
A
#
# COMPACT_ATOMS: atom_id res chain seq x y z
N MET A 1 -14.58 -10.29 -40.37
CA MET A 1 -15.08 -10.52 -38.99
C MET A 1 -14.18 -9.73 -38.05
N GLY A 2 -14.57 -8.49 -37.72
CA GLY A 2 -13.74 -7.56 -36.94
C GLY A 2 -13.72 -7.96 -35.47
N ARG A 3 -12.52 -8.06 -34.88
CA ARG A 3 -12.36 -8.19 -33.42
C ARG A 3 -12.79 -6.88 -32.77
N MET A 4 -13.86 -6.92 -31.96
CA MET A 4 -14.19 -5.83 -31.04
C MET A 4 -13.15 -5.82 -29.91
N SER A 5 -12.47 -4.68 -29.71
CA SER A 5 -11.54 -4.47 -28.60
C SER A 5 -12.31 -4.32 -27.29
N ALA A 6 -11.79 -4.89 -26.21
CA ALA A 6 -12.36 -4.80 -24.87
C ALA A 6 -12.29 -3.39 -24.24
N ASP A 7 -11.65 -2.43 -24.94
CA ASP A 7 -11.47 -1.04 -24.50
C ASP A 7 -12.73 -0.16 -24.56
N GLN A 8 -13.86 -0.69 -25.06
CA GLN A 8 -15.12 0.09 -25.19
C GLN A 8 -16.08 -0.03 -24.00
N LEU A 9 -15.68 -0.68 -22.90
CA LEU A 9 -16.58 -0.92 -21.75
C LEU A 9 -16.48 0.11 -20.61
N ILE A 10 -15.72 1.20 -20.76
CA ILE A 10 -15.64 2.27 -19.75
C ILE A 10 -16.11 3.56 -20.39
N SER A 11 -17.33 4.00 -20.06
CA SER A 11 -17.76 5.37 -20.33
C SER A 11 -16.81 6.32 -19.60
N THR A 12 -15.93 6.99 -20.35
CA THR A 12 -14.98 8.01 -19.86
C THR A 12 -15.66 9.32 -19.48
N GLU A 13 -16.92 9.50 -19.86
CA GLU A 13 -17.70 10.68 -19.48
C GLU A 13 -18.19 10.53 -18.04
N PRO A 14 -17.83 11.46 -17.12
CA PRO A 14 -18.35 11.45 -15.78
C PRO A 14 -19.87 11.59 -15.81
N SER A 15 -20.55 10.76 -15.01
CA SER A 15 -22.01 10.77 -14.92
C SER A 15 -22.54 12.18 -14.59
N PRO A 16 -23.78 12.51 -14.98
CA PRO A 16 -24.38 13.82 -14.65
C PRO A 16 -24.28 14.16 -13.16
N ILE A 17 -24.46 13.16 -12.28
CA ILE A 17 -24.35 13.33 -10.84
C ILE A 17 -22.91 13.58 -10.37
N HIS A 18 -21.90 12.97 -11.00
CA HIS A 18 -20.49 13.25 -10.71
C HIS A 18 -20.10 14.68 -11.09
N ARG A 19 -20.60 15.21 -12.22
CA ARG A 19 -20.37 16.60 -12.62
C ARG A 19 -21.00 17.60 -11.66
N ALA A 20 -22.23 17.35 -11.21
CA ALA A 20 -22.90 18.20 -10.22
C ALA A 20 -22.20 18.16 -8.86
N VAL A 21 -21.76 16.99 -8.39
CA VAL A 21 -20.93 16.86 -7.18
C VAL A 21 -19.63 17.65 -7.33
N THR A 22 -18.94 17.54 -8.46
CA THR A 22 -17.69 18.29 -8.71
C THR A 22 -17.91 19.80 -8.67
N ALA A 23 -18.99 20.29 -9.29
CA ALA A 23 -19.36 21.70 -9.25
C ALA A 23 -19.67 22.18 -7.82
N ALA A 24 -20.41 21.38 -7.05
CA ALA A 24 -20.75 21.69 -5.66
C ALA A 24 -19.53 21.61 -4.70
N LEU A 25 -18.51 20.81 -5.00
CA LEU A 25 -17.26 20.85 -4.23
C LEU A 25 -16.50 22.17 -4.43
N THR A 26 -16.71 22.85 -5.55
CA THR A 26 -16.10 24.15 -5.85
C THR A 26 -16.99 25.34 -5.49
N SER A 27 -18.29 25.13 -5.22
CA SER A 27 -19.29 26.15 -4.92
C SER A 27 -20.24 25.69 -3.81
N LEU A 28 -20.40 26.48 -2.75
CA LEU A 28 -21.14 26.08 -1.54
C LEU A 28 -22.68 26.03 -1.69
N LEU A 29 -23.25 26.53 -2.80
CA LEU A 29 -24.70 26.69 -2.95
C LEU A 29 -25.35 25.51 -3.68
N ILE A 30 -25.65 24.44 -2.92
CA ILE A 30 -26.32 23.21 -3.40
C ILE A 30 -27.58 23.49 -4.24
N PRO A 31 -28.50 24.40 -3.86
CA PRO A 31 -29.72 24.63 -4.64
C PRO A 31 -29.45 25.15 -6.06
N GLU A 32 -28.43 26.00 -6.23
CA GLU A 32 -28.07 26.59 -7.51
C GLU A 32 -27.41 25.58 -8.44
N VAL A 33 -26.49 24.78 -7.89
CA VAL A 33 -25.83 23.69 -8.63
C VAL A 33 -26.85 22.62 -9.03
N ALA A 34 -27.76 22.25 -8.13
CA ALA A 34 -28.83 21.30 -8.43
C ALA A 34 -29.72 21.80 -9.58
N ALA A 35 -30.14 23.07 -9.54
CA ALA A 35 -30.92 23.68 -10.62
C ALA A 35 -30.18 23.72 -11.96
N GLN A 36 -28.88 24.10 -11.96
CA GLN A 36 -28.04 24.13 -13.17
C GLN A 36 -27.91 22.76 -13.83
N HIS A 37 -27.92 21.69 -13.03
CA HIS A 37 -27.79 20.32 -13.49
C HIS A 37 -29.12 19.57 -13.64
N GLY A 38 -30.26 20.24 -13.42
CA GLY A 38 -31.61 19.65 -13.54
C GLY A 38 -31.90 18.56 -12.50
N MET A 39 -31.43 18.75 -11.26
CA MET A 39 -31.53 17.79 -10.16
C MET A 39 -32.30 18.37 -8.97
N GLU A 40 -32.89 17.49 -8.15
CA GLU A 40 -33.41 17.88 -6.85
C GLU A 40 -32.24 18.21 -5.89
N PRO A 41 -32.31 19.30 -5.10
CA PRO A 41 -31.26 19.66 -4.14
C PRO A 41 -30.96 18.56 -3.13
N THR A 42 -31.96 17.78 -2.72
CA THR A 42 -31.80 16.63 -1.81
C THR A 42 -30.98 15.52 -2.46
N THR A 43 -31.21 15.22 -3.74
CA THR A 43 -30.43 14.23 -4.49
C THR A 43 -28.96 14.64 -4.59
N LEU A 44 -28.68 15.93 -4.83
CA LEU A 44 -27.31 16.43 -4.87
C LEU A 44 -26.66 16.40 -3.47
N SER A 45 -27.42 16.75 -2.42
CA SER A 45 -26.97 16.68 -1.03
C SER A 45 -26.60 15.25 -0.62
N ASP A 46 -27.44 14.27 -0.94
CA ASP A 46 -27.20 12.85 -0.64
C ASP A 46 -25.96 12.34 -1.39
N ALA A 47 -25.81 12.70 -2.67
CA ALA A 47 -24.64 12.36 -3.47
C ALA A 47 -23.34 12.98 -2.92
N LEU A 48 -23.40 14.22 -2.42
CA LEU A 48 -22.28 14.88 -1.76
C LEU A 48 -21.91 14.16 -0.46
N ALA A 49 -22.89 13.73 0.35
CA ALA A 49 -22.63 12.97 1.57
C ALA A 49 -21.95 11.63 1.27
N VAL A 50 -22.37 10.93 0.22
CA VAL A 50 -21.72 9.69 -0.26
C VAL A 50 -20.29 9.98 -0.74
N TYR A 51 -20.08 11.03 -1.53
CA TYR A 51 -18.76 11.40 -2.03
C TYR A 51 -17.81 11.79 -0.91
N ASP A 52 -18.27 12.58 0.05
CA ASP A 52 -17.52 13.03 1.22
C ASP A 52 -17.15 11.86 2.14
N GLN A 53 -18.10 10.93 2.39
CA GLN A 53 -17.82 9.70 3.12
C GLN A 53 -16.76 8.85 2.41
N ALA A 54 -16.93 8.61 1.11
CA ALA A 54 -15.96 7.86 0.31
C ALA A 54 -14.59 8.55 0.25
N GLY A 55 -14.57 9.88 0.18
CA GLY A 55 -13.36 10.70 0.22
C GLY A 55 -12.62 10.57 1.55
N ARG A 56 -13.34 10.67 2.68
CA ARG A 56 -12.74 10.43 4.01
C ARG A 56 -12.20 9.02 4.16
N GLU A 57 -12.95 8.01 3.73
CA GLU A 57 -12.49 6.62 3.78
C GLU A 57 -11.26 6.39 2.89
N ALA A 58 -11.21 7.01 1.70
CA ALA A 58 -10.04 6.95 0.83
C ALA A 58 -8.83 7.64 1.45
N LEU A 59 -9.01 8.81 2.06
CA LEU A 59 -7.93 9.53 2.74
C LEU A 59 -7.43 8.77 3.97
N ALA A 60 -8.32 8.16 4.75
CA ALA A 60 -7.94 7.32 5.89
C ALA A 60 -7.16 6.08 5.46
N ARG A 61 -7.58 5.41 4.37
CA ARG A 61 -6.83 4.29 3.78
C ARG A 61 -5.47 4.71 3.24
N HIS A 62 -5.37 5.90 2.63
CA HIS A 62 -4.10 6.41 2.15
C HIS A 62 -3.12 6.68 3.31
N ALA A 63 -3.59 7.33 4.38
CA ALA A 63 -2.79 7.56 5.57
C ALA A 63 -2.37 6.26 6.28
N SER A 64 -3.17 5.18 6.22
CA SER A 64 -2.79 3.88 6.79
C SER A 64 -1.79 3.10 5.90
N THR A 65 -1.74 3.37 4.61
CA THR A 65 -0.70 2.84 3.70
C THR A 65 0.65 3.55 3.84
N ASP A 66 0.68 4.80 4.31
CA ASP A 66 1.92 5.58 4.49
C ASP A 66 2.88 4.97 5.53
N ASP A 67 2.35 4.11 6.41
CA ASP A 67 3.13 3.41 7.43
C ASP A 67 3.76 2.11 6.93
N TRP A 68 3.54 1.72 5.67
CA TRP A 68 4.10 0.49 5.11
C TRP A 68 4.97 0.73 3.89
N TRP A 69 6.21 0.26 3.98
CA TRP A 69 7.08 0.14 2.81
C TRP A 69 7.10 -1.28 2.30
N GLN A 70 7.08 -1.45 0.98
CA GLN A 70 7.39 -2.72 0.35
C GLN A 70 8.68 -2.64 -0.43
N VAL A 71 9.49 -3.68 -0.31
CA VAL A 71 10.69 -3.89 -1.08
C VAL A 71 10.67 -5.27 -1.70
N TYR A 72 11.04 -5.33 -2.97
CA TYR A 72 11.30 -6.58 -3.66
C TYR A 72 12.76 -6.96 -3.45
N LEU A 73 13.00 -8.19 -2.97
CA LEU A 73 14.34 -8.76 -2.82
C LEU A 73 14.54 -9.81 -3.91
N HIS A 74 15.47 -9.55 -4.82
CA HIS A 74 15.88 -10.49 -5.84
C HIS A 74 17.21 -11.10 -5.45
N PHE A 75 17.14 -12.29 -4.85
CA PHE A 75 18.31 -13.07 -4.46
C PHE A 75 19.09 -13.52 -5.69
N THR A 76 20.42 -13.52 -5.57
CA THR A 76 21.32 -14.00 -6.64
C THR A 76 21.11 -15.49 -6.90
N ASP A 77 20.85 -16.27 -5.85
CA ASP A 77 20.53 -17.69 -5.91
C ASP A 77 19.19 -17.95 -5.20
N TRP A 78 18.15 -18.26 -5.98
CA TRP A 78 16.82 -18.56 -5.44
C TRP A 78 16.82 -19.79 -4.52
N THR A 79 17.66 -20.79 -4.81
CA THR A 79 17.71 -22.04 -4.03
C THR A 79 18.29 -21.83 -2.63
N LYS A 80 19.10 -20.78 -2.47
CA LYS A 80 19.68 -20.34 -1.19
C LYS A 80 18.99 -19.12 -0.61
N ALA A 81 17.85 -18.68 -1.18
CA ALA A 81 17.18 -17.45 -0.76
C ALA A 81 16.82 -17.46 0.73
N ASP A 82 16.39 -18.61 1.25
CA ASP A 82 16.06 -18.73 2.67
C ASP A 82 17.27 -18.60 3.59
N GLU A 83 18.36 -19.33 3.30
CA GLU A 83 19.62 -19.23 4.06
C GLU A 83 20.16 -17.80 3.99
N THR A 84 20.16 -17.21 2.79
CA THR A 84 20.61 -15.84 2.57
C THR A 84 19.75 -14.84 3.34
N PHE A 85 18.43 -15.04 3.39
CA PHE A 85 17.54 -14.21 4.17
C PHE A 85 17.84 -14.32 5.67
N THR A 86 17.95 -15.53 6.21
CA THR A 86 18.22 -15.75 7.64
C THR A 86 19.60 -15.22 8.06
N VAL A 87 20.63 -15.43 7.25
CA VAL A 87 22.01 -15.05 7.61
C VAL A 87 22.26 -13.56 7.40
N HIS A 88 21.68 -12.94 6.36
CA HIS A 88 22.06 -11.58 5.95
C HIS A 88 20.94 -10.55 6.02
N VAL A 89 19.69 -10.93 5.75
CA VAL A 89 18.56 -9.97 5.76
C VAL A 89 17.98 -9.83 7.16
N LEU A 90 17.76 -10.95 7.85
CA LEU A 90 17.14 -10.98 9.17
C LEU A 90 17.89 -10.13 10.22
N PRO A 91 19.23 -10.16 10.32
CA PRO A 91 19.95 -9.31 11.26
C PRO A 91 19.69 -7.80 11.02
N LEU A 92 19.64 -7.36 9.76
CA LEU A 92 19.33 -5.97 9.42
C LEU A 92 17.92 -5.57 9.87
N LEU A 93 16.95 -6.49 9.75
CA LEU A 93 15.58 -6.26 10.21
C LEU A 93 15.50 -6.16 11.74
N GLN A 94 16.20 -7.05 12.45
CA GLN A 94 16.27 -7.04 13.91
C GLN A 94 16.96 -5.76 14.44
N GLU A 95 18.05 -5.34 13.80
CA GLU A 95 18.75 -4.09 14.11
C GLU A 95 17.83 -2.88 13.88
N ALA A 96 17.10 -2.84 12.77
CA ALA A 96 16.17 -1.75 12.47
C ALA A 96 14.97 -1.71 13.42
N GLU A 97 14.46 -2.86 13.86
CA GLU A 97 13.44 -2.94 14.92
C GLU A 97 13.98 -2.42 16.26
N THR A 98 15.19 -2.84 16.63
CA THR A 98 15.87 -2.42 17.86
C THR A 98 16.16 -0.91 17.87
N ALA A 99 16.59 -0.37 16.72
CA ALA A 99 16.80 1.06 16.52
C ALA A 99 15.49 1.86 16.41
N GLY A 100 14.34 1.19 16.39
CA GLY A 100 13.02 1.83 16.29
C GLY A 100 12.71 2.44 14.92
N LEU A 101 13.46 2.09 13.87
CA LEU A 101 13.19 2.54 12.50
C LEU A 101 11.92 1.92 11.94
N ILE A 102 11.69 0.65 12.28
CA ILE A 102 10.50 -0.11 11.94
C ILE A 102 9.83 -0.67 13.19
N GLY A 103 8.53 -0.85 13.15
CA GLY A 103 7.71 -1.45 14.21
C GLY A 103 7.29 -2.89 13.92
N GLY A 104 7.76 -3.48 12.82
CA GLY A 104 7.41 -4.82 12.39
C GLY A 104 7.77 -5.06 10.93
N TRP A 105 7.89 -6.33 10.54
CA TRP A 105 8.11 -6.74 9.17
C TRP A 105 7.47 -8.10 8.91
N TRP A 106 7.11 -8.35 7.66
CA TRP A 106 6.69 -9.66 7.19
C TRP A 106 7.05 -9.82 5.71
N TYR A 107 7.10 -11.06 5.23
CA TYR A 107 7.49 -11.31 3.85
C TYR A 107 6.66 -12.40 3.19
N THR A 108 6.61 -12.37 1.86
CA THR A 108 6.08 -13.49 1.06
C THR A 108 7.08 -13.92 0.01
N ARG A 109 7.14 -15.24 -0.21
CA ARG A 109 8.03 -15.88 -1.18
C ARG A 109 7.26 -16.10 -2.48
N LYS A 110 7.54 -15.33 -3.53
CA LYS A 110 6.94 -15.52 -4.85
C LYS A 110 8.01 -15.38 -5.93
N HIS A 111 8.21 -16.39 -6.75
CA HIS A 111 9.17 -16.27 -7.86
C HIS A 111 8.77 -15.10 -8.78
N PRO A 112 9.71 -14.24 -9.23
CA PRO A 112 11.18 -14.34 -9.05
C PRO A 112 11.78 -13.59 -7.85
N CYS A 113 10.97 -12.95 -7.00
CA CYS A 113 11.48 -12.08 -5.93
C CYS A 113 10.61 -12.15 -4.67
N TRP A 114 11.26 -12.11 -3.51
CA TRP A 114 10.51 -12.00 -2.27
C TRP A 114 9.95 -10.61 -2.12
N ARG A 115 8.79 -10.50 -1.47
CA ARG A 115 8.18 -9.22 -1.12
C ARG A 115 8.33 -9.05 0.37
N LEU A 116 9.20 -8.16 0.79
CA LEU A 116 9.39 -7.79 2.18
C LEU A 116 8.59 -6.51 2.43
N ARG A 117 7.82 -6.49 3.51
CA ARG A 117 7.00 -5.36 3.91
C ARG A 117 7.40 -4.93 5.31
N LEU A 118 7.62 -3.64 5.47
CA LEU A 118 8.15 -3.01 6.66
C LEU A 118 7.11 -2.03 7.19
N ARG A 119 6.71 -2.19 8.44
CA ARG A 119 5.89 -1.21 9.12
C ARG A 119 6.80 -0.12 9.66
N VAL A 120 6.81 1.03 9.01
CA VAL A 120 7.58 2.20 9.42
C VAL A 120 6.84 2.90 10.54
N ARG A 121 7.58 3.48 11.49
CA ARG A 121 6.92 4.26 12.54
C ARG A 121 6.34 5.56 11.95
N PRO A 122 5.12 5.95 12.37
CA PRO A 122 4.53 7.22 11.99
C PRO A 122 5.52 8.38 12.24
N GLY A 123 5.65 9.28 11.25
CA GLY A 123 6.54 10.44 11.32
C GLY A 123 8.01 10.18 10.93
N ILE A 124 8.48 8.93 10.85
CA ILE A 124 9.76 8.58 10.18
C ILE A 124 9.50 8.39 8.69
N GLY A 125 8.45 7.61 8.34
CA GLY A 125 8.10 7.29 6.96
C GLY A 125 7.86 8.54 6.10
N ALA A 126 7.11 9.50 6.65
CA ALA A 126 6.80 10.78 6.00
C ALA A 126 8.03 11.70 5.81
N LYS A 127 9.10 11.52 6.59
CA LYS A 127 10.30 12.39 6.54
C LYS A 127 11.37 11.90 5.57
N ILE A 128 11.52 10.58 5.44
CA ILE A 128 12.68 9.97 4.77
C ILE A 128 12.27 9.32 3.44
N GLY A 129 10.98 9.01 3.22
CA GLY A 129 10.55 8.32 2.01
C GLY A 129 11.11 6.89 1.89
N ALA A 130 10.47 6.05 1.09
CA ALA A 130 10.76 4.62 1.08
C ALA A 130 12.18 4.28 0.59
N ALA A 131 12.66 4.93 -0.46
CA ALA A 131 13.97 4.61 -1.04
C ALA A 131 15.14 4.92 -0.08
N GLU A 132 15.17 6.12 0.51
CA GLU A 132 16.23 6.51 1.44
C GLU A 132 16.17 5.68 2.73
N GLY A 133 14.97 5.35 3.21
CA GLY A 133 14.82 4.50 4.40
C GLY A 133 15.25 3.05 4.17
N LEU A 134 15.01 2.50 2.97
CA LEU A 134 15.52 1.19 2.56
C LEU A 134 17.04 1.18 2.37
N ASP A 135 17.62 2.28 1.90
CA ASP A 135 19.07 2.44 1.86
C ASP A 135 19.68 2.44 3.26
N ARG A 136 19.05 3.13 4.21
CA ARG A 136 19.44 3.14 5.63
C ARG A 136 19.33 1.78 6.30
N LEU A 137 18.48 0.89 5.80
CA LEU A 137 18.39 -0.51 6.25
C LEU A 137 19.60 -1.34 5.82
N GLY A 138 20.47 -0.83 4.94
CA GLY A 138 21.70 -1.50 4.52
C GLY A 138 21.51 -2.48 3.35
N LEU A 139 20.36 -2.45 2.65
CA LEU A 139 20.10 -3.36 1.52
C LEU A 139 21.10 -3.20 0.36
N HIS A 140 21.70 -2.02 0.19
CA HIS A 140 22.77 -1.79 -0.77
C HIS A 140 24.00 -2.68 -0.51
N ARG A 141 24.30 -3.00 0.75
CA ARG A 141 25.43 -3.88 1.12
C ARG A 141 25.18 -5.31 0.67
N LEU A 142 23.94 -5.79 0.81
CA LEU A 142 23.55 -7.12 0.34
C LEU A 142 23.73 -7.29 -1.18
N VAL A 143 23.61 -6.21 -1.95
CA VAL A 143 23.91 -6.22 -3.39
C VAL A 143 25.42 -6.21 -3.62
N ALA A 144 26.16 -5.34 -2.91
CA ALA A 144 27.61 -5.24 -3.03
C ALA A 144 28.32 -6.56 -2.67
N ASP A 145 27.82 -7.26 -1.65
CA ASP A 145 28.34 -8.53 -1.15
C ASP A 145 27.85 -9.75 -1.97
N GLY A 146 27.00 -9.52 -2.99
CA GLY A 146 26.54 -10.53 -3.93
C GLY A 146 25.39 -11.43 -3.42
N HIS A 147 24.81 -11.13 -2.26
CA HIS A 147 23.66 -11.85 -1.70
C HIS A 147 22.36 -11.58 -2.47
N LEU A 148 22.19 -10.33 -2.93
CA LEU A 148 21.09 -9.91 -3.78
C LEU A 148 21.62 -9.51 -5.15
N ALA A 149 20.96 -9.97 -6.21
CA ALA A 149 21.17 -9.43 -7.55
C ALA A 149 20.69 -7.96 -7.62
N ARG A 150 19.58 -7.65 -6.95
CA ARG A 150 19.07 -6.28 -6.75
C ARG A 150 17.93 -6.25 -5.73
N TRP A 151 17.56 -5.05 -5.32
CA TRP A 151 16.28 -4.76 -4.65
C TRP A 151 15.65 -3.50 -5.25
N TRP A 152 14.34 -3.32 -5.07
CA TRP A 152 13.65 -2.09 -5.48
C TRP A 152 12.36 -1.87 -4.68
N PRO A 153 11.95 -0.61 -4.46
CA PRO A 153 10.72 -0.31 -3.75
C PRO A 153 9.48 -0.74 -4.55
N GLY A 154 8.39 -1.02 -3.84
CA GLY A 154 7.08 -1.28 -4.41
C GLY A 154 5.99 -0.63 -3.56
N ILE A 155 4.80 -0.55 -4.14
CA ILE A 155 3.59 -0.10 -3.43
C ILE A 155 2.97 -1.31 -2.73
N TYR A 156 2.60 -1.14 -1.47
CA TYR A 156 1.83 -2.12 -0.73
C TYR A 156 0.42 -1.62 -0.50
N GLU A 157 -0.53 -2.35 -1.09
CA GLU A 157 -1.95 -2.18 -0.83
C GLU A 157 -2.41 -3.39 -0.01
N PRO A 158 -2.77 -3.20 1.26
CA PRO A 158 -3.38 -4.26 2.05
C PRO A 158 -4.67 -4.74 1.39
N GLU A 159 -4.90 -6.05 1.36
CA GLU A 159 -6.13 -6.63 0.82
C GLU A 159 -7.28 -6.52 1.85
N THR A 160 -7.49 -5.32 2.42
CA THR A 160 -8.37 -5.07 3.56
C THR A 160 -9.77 -5.67 3.36
N ALA A 161 -10.33 -5.55 2.16
CA ALA A 161 -11.64 -6.14 1.85
C ALA A 161 -11.64 -7.67 1.92
N ALA A 162 -10.60 -8.33 1.40
CA ALA A 162 -10.47 -9.78 1.44
C ALA A 162 -10.26 -10.31 2.87
N PHE A 163 -9.62 -9.52 3.73
CA PHE A 163 -9.45 -9.84 5.15
C PHE A 163 -10.65 -9.44 6.02
N GLY A 164 -11.71 -8.84 5.46
CA GLY A 164 -12.94 -8.53 6.20
C GLY A 164 -12.93 -7.19 6.93
N GLY A 165 -12.15 -6.21 6.46
CA GLY A 165 -12.13 -4.83 6.97
C GLY A 165 -10.87 -4.49 7.78
N GLU A 166 -10.77 -3.21 8.17
CA GLU A 166 -9.56 -2.62 8.80
C GLU A 166 -9.13 -3.33 10.09
N ALA A 167 -10.09 -3.68 10.96
CA ALA A 167 -9.81 -4.36 12.22
C ALA A 167 -9.18 -5.75 11.97
N SER A 168 -9.75 -6.50 11.03
CA SER A 168 -9.25 -7.81 10.66
C SER A 168 -7.93 -7.73 9.91
N MET A 169 -7.71 -6.72 9.06
CA MET A 169 -6.43 -6.48 8.41
C MET A 169 -5.33 -6.15 9.42
N THR A 170 -5.65 -5.37 10.46
CA THR A 170 -4.72 -5.07 11.56
C THR A 170 -4.32 -6.35 12.31
N ALA A 171 -5.30 -7.21 12.62
CA ALA A 171 -5.03 -8.51 13.24
C ALA A 171 -4.20 -9.42 12.31
N ALA A 172 -4.50 -9.43 11.01
CA ALA A 172 -3.75 -10.18 10.01
C ALA A 172 -2.29 -9.70 9.91
N HIS A 173 -2.02 -8.39 9.91
CA HIS A 173 -0.65 -7.86 9.94
C HIS A 173 0.10 -8.29 11.20
N ALA A 174 -0.54 -8.26 12.37
CA ALA A 174 0.07 -8.71 13.61
C ALA A 174 0.45 -10.21 13.55
N LEU A 175 -0.44 -11.03 12.97
CA LEU A 175 -0.17 -12.43 12.71
C LEU A 175 0.99 -12.62 11.73
N PHE A 176 0.99 -11.92 10.58
CA PHE A 176 2.05 -12.04 9.57
C PHE A 176 3.43 -11.66 10.11
N ILE A 177 3.49 -10.61 10.95
CA ILE A 177 4.74 -10.21 11.62
C ILE A 177 5.22 -11.33 12.54
N THR A 178 4.32 -11.88 13.36
CA THR A 178 4.67 -12.94 14.31
C THR A 178 5.12 -14.20 13.57
N ASP A 179 4.33 -14.66 12.59
CA ASP A 179 4.64 -15.83 11.75
C ASP A 179 6.00 -15.68 11.05
N SER A 180 6.28 -14.49 10.48
CA SER A 180 7.56 -14.24 9.79
C SER A 180 8.77 -14.34 10.72
N ARG A 181 8.63 -13.94 11.99
CA ARG A 181 9.68 -14.04 13.01
C ARG A 181 9.92 -15.48 13.46
N GLU A 182 8.84 -16.24 13.66
CA GLU A 182 8.94 -17.64 14.09
C GLU A 182 9.45 -18.53 12.93
N ALA A 183 8.93 -18.34 11.72
CA ALA A 183 9.37 -19.06 10.53
C ALA A 183 10.85 -18.86 10.21
N ALA A 184 11.43 -17.72 10.58
CA ALA A 184 12.85 -17.43 10.41
C ALA A 184 13.75 -18.15 11.44
N GLN A 185 13.19 -18.60 12.57
CA GLN A 185 13.91 -19.31 13.64
C GLN A 185 13.84 -20.85 13.52
N LEU A 186 12.88 -21.38 12.76
CA LEU A 186 12.64 -22.82 12.62
C LEU A 186 13.62 -23.54 11.66
N ARG A 187 14.83 -23.02 11.45
CA ARG A 187 15.81 -23.58 10.51
C ARG A 187 17.17 -23.84 11.14
#